data_AF-A0AAD8ETA6-F1
#
_entry.id   AF-A0AAD8ETA6-F1
#
_cell.length_a   1.000
_cell.length_b   1.000
_cell.length_c   1.000
_cell.angle_alpha   90.00
_cell.angle_beta   90.00
_cell.angle_gamma   90.00
#
_symmetry.space_group_name_H-M   'P 1'
#
loop_
_entity.id
_entity.type
_entity.pdbx_description
1 polymer ?
#
loop_
_entity_poly.entity_id
_entity_poly.type
_entity_poly.pdbx_seq_one_letter_code
_entity_poly.pdbx_strand_id
1 'polypeptide(L)'
;MGGSGMTADAGMVFGGNGWMIKSKNIDALAGVDVKGKVVVLYTEGFPSQRNLTAMPNGMTQADLIGTRGTDWADPVTNAAQKGAVGIILVASPQLQGAWSQLSGFLGRGGMYPEKLREGNSANPTPLPIILASQSVGDTIFAGESGNKTSTSAFEINKKATVGAMTRSETKWTQNVVAIWEGSDPKLKNEMVAIGAHYDHVGMNPNARTEDKIWNGADDDGSGTVAVLSIAEALAKSKIRPKRSVLFVWHAG
;
A
#
# COMPACT_ATOMS: atom_id res chain seq x y z
N MET A 1 0.99 -15.82 -17.11
CA MET A 1 -0.08 -15.89 -16.10
C MET A 1 0.46 -16.69 -14.94
N GLY A 2 0.69 -16.04 -13.79
CA GLY A 2 1.08 -16.73 -12.56
C GLY A 2 0.12 -16.29 -11.47
N GLY A 3 -0.84 -17.14 -11.14
CA GLY A 3 -1.65 -16.97 -9.93
C GLY A 3 -1.01 -17.76 -8.81
N SER A 4 -0.50 -17.08 -7.79
CA SER A 4 -0.14 -17.73 -6.53
C SER A 4 -1.37 -17.69 -5.64
N GLY A 5 -2.05 -18.83 -5.49
CA GLY A 5 -3.04 -19.03 -4.46
C GLY A 5 -2.36 -19.60 -3.22
N MET A 6 -2.48 -18.92 -2.07
CA MET A 6 -2.18 -19.54 -0.79
C MET A 6 -3.52 -19.94 -0.17
N THR A 7 -3.75 -21.24 -0.02
CA THR A 7 -4.87 -21.81 0.75
C THR A 7 -4.27 -22.60 1.89
N ALA A 8 -4.49 -22.18 3.12
CA ALA A 8 -4.01 -22.89 4.31
C ALA A 8 -5.15 -23.03 5.31
N ASP A 9 -5.46 -24.27 5.74
CA ASP A 9 -6.17 -24.51 6.99
C ASP A 9 -5.19 -24.24 8.13
N ALA A 10 -5.32 -23.07 8.74
CA ALA A 10 -4.36 -22.55 9.69
C ALA A 10 -5.03 -22.21 11.03
N GLY A 11 -4.32 -22.49 12.12
CA GLY A 11 -4.68 -21.91 13.42
C GLY A 11 -4.64 -20.38 13.35
N MET A 12 -5.27 -19.72 14.32
CA MET A 12 -5.35 -18.27 14.37
C MET A 12 -4.75 -17.73 15.67
N VAL A 13 -4.16 -16.53 15.58
CA VAL A 13 -3.72 -15.76 16.75
C VAL A 13 -4.22 -14.33 16.64
N PHE A 14 -4.72 -13.76 17.72
CA PHE A 14 -4.95 -12.32 17.77
C PHE A 14 -3.63 -11.61 18.05
N GLY A 15 -3.28 -10.65 17.21
CA GLY A 15 -1.98 -9.95 17.28
C GLY A 15 -2.02 -8.54 17.87
N GLY A 16 -3.15 -8.10 18.42
CA GLY A 16 -3.32 -6.71 18.87
C GLY A 16 -3.08 -5.73 17.71
N ASN A 17 -2.11 -4.84 17.88
CA ASN A 17 -1.68 -3.92 16.83
C ASN A 17 -0.64 -4.52 15.86
N GLY A 18 -0.03 -5.68 16.16
CA GLY A 18 0.95 -6.35 15.30
C GLY A 18 2.36 -5.73 15.23
N TRP A 19 2.58 -4.53 15.80
CA TRP A 19 3.86 -3.83 15.73
C TRP A 19 4.94 -4.47 16.62
N MET A 20 6.18 -4.33 16.20
CA MET A 20 7.37 -4.57 17.01
C MET A 20 8.25 -3.31 16.99
N ILE A 21 8.65 -2.83 18.17
CA ILE A 21 9.52 -1.66 18.38
C ILE A 21 10.46 -1.99 19.55
N LYS A 22 11.66 -2.50 19.25
CA LYS A 22 12.61 -3.00 20.28
C LYS A 22 13.03 -1.93 21.27
N SER A 23 13.27 -0.71 20.78
CA SER A 23 13.70 0.44 21.60
C SER A 23 12.69 0.81 22.69
N LYS A 24 11.45 0.34 22.58
CA LYS A 24 10.34 0.58 23.52
C LYS A 24 9.85 -0.69 24.20
N ASN A 25 10.55 -1.81 24.00
CA ASN A 25 10.16 -3.13 24.49
C ASN A 25 8.73 -3.53 24.08
N ILE A 26 8.35 -3.20 22.84
CA ILE A 26 7.05 -3.57 22.26
C ILE A 26 7.26 -4.67 21.24
N ASP A 27 6.57 -5.78 21.42
CA ASP A 27 6.33 -6.77 20.37
C ASP A 27 4.93 -7.34 20.57
N ALA A 28 3.99 -6.89 19.75
CA ALA A 28 2.58 -7.26 19.88
C ALA A 28 2.33 -8.76 19.64
N LEU A 29 3.26 -9.45 18.97
CA LEU A 29 3.18 -10.90 18.72
C LEU A 29 4.09 -11.69 19.68
N ALA A 30 4.59 -11.08 20.75
CA ALA A 30 5.33 -11.81 21.78
C ALA A 30 4.38 -12.71 22.60
N GLY A 31 4.84 -13.91 22.96
CA GLY A 31 4.11 -14.83 23.82
C GLY A 31 3.06 -15.70 23.13
N VAL A 32 2.88 -15.59 21.81
CA VAL A 32 2.01 -16.47 21.00
C VAL A 32 2.80 -17.18 19.92
N ASP A 33 2.37 -18.37 19.52
CA ASP A 33 2.99 -19.13 18.44
C ASP A 33 2.37 -18.73 17.10
N VAL A 34 3.11 -17.98 16.27
CA VAL A 34 2.62 -17.43 15.00
C VAL A 34 2.92 -18.37 13.81
N LYS A 35 3.84 -19.31 13.96
CA LYS A 35 4.38 -20.08 12.83
C LYS A 35 3.29 -20.96 12.22
N GLY A 36 3.03 -20.80 10.93
CA GLY A 36 2.00 -21.57 10.23
C GLY A 36 0.56 -21.09 10.50
N LYS A 37 0.37 -19.99 11.23
CA LYS A 37 -0.95 -19.47 11.63
C LYS A 37 -1.33 -18.19 10.89
N VAL A 38 -2.61 -17.88 10.92
CA VAL A 38 -3.18 -16.62 10.44
C VAL A 38 -3.20 -15.62 11.59
N VAL A 39 -2.63 -14.44 11.38
CA VAL A 39 -2.67 -13.34 12.36
C VAL A 39 -3.96 -12.55 12.16
N VAL A 40 -4.77 -12.44 13.21
CA VAL A 40 -5.97 -11.61 13.24
C VAL A 40 -5.61 -10.29 13.90
N LEU A 41 -5.86 -9.19 13.19
CA LEU A 41 -5.65 -7.81 13.66
C LEU A 41 -6.95 -7.04 13.61
N TYR A 42 -7.08 -6.00 14.44
CA TYR A 42 -8.20 -5.07 14.40
C TYR A 42 -7.73 -3.69 13.93
N THR A 43 -8.44 -3.07 13.01
CA THR A 43 -8.04 -1.79 12.41
C THR A 43 -9.11 -0.72 12.56
N GLU A 44 -8.69 0.47 13.02
CA GLU A 44 -9.56 1.62 13.28
C GLU A 44 -9.36 2.78 12.29
N GLY A 45 -8.54 2.61 11.25
CA GLY A 45 -8.27 3.63 10.24
C GLY A 45 -8.00 3.00 8.87
N PHE A 46 -7.93 3.83 7.82
CA PHE A 46 -7.67 3.33 6.46
C PHE A 46 -6.35 2.56 6.44
N PRO A 47 -6.38 1.23 6.21
CA PRO A 47 -5.15 0.46 6.19
C PRO A 47 -4.36 0.82 4.94
N SER A 48 -3.06 1.04 5.10
CA SER A 48 -2.12 1.10 3.97
C SER A 48 -1.40 -0.23 3.86
N GLN A 49 -0.80 -0.52 2.70
CA GLN A 49 -0.20 -1.84 2.41
C GLN A 49 0.74 -2.38 3.51
N ARG A 50 1.43 -1.52 4.27
CA ARG A 50 2.33 -1.93 5.37
C ARG A 50 1.83 -1.51 6.77
N ASN A 51 1.15 -0.38 6.89
CA ASN A 51 0.56 0.04 8.17
C ASN A 51 -0.91 -0.38 8.20
N LEU A 52 -1.15 -1.64 8.58
CA LEU A 52 -2.50 -2.21 8.65
C LEU A 52 -3.30 -1.71 9.85
N THR A 53 -2.61 -1.32 10.92
CA THR A 53 -3.15 -0.91 12.21
C THR A 53 -2.49 0.39 12.66
N ALA A 54 -3.13 1.10 13.58
CA ALA A 54 -2.55 2.27 14.21
C ALA A 54 -1.26 1.92 14.98
N MET A 55 -0.39 2.91 15.16
CA MET A 55 0.78 2.79 16.03
C MET A 55 0.35 2.43 17.46
N PRO A 56 1.18 1.70 18.23
CA PRO A 56 0.94 1.49 19.65
C PRO A 56 0.76 2.82 20.39
N ASN A 57 -0.08 2.83 21.44
CA ASN A 57 -0.37 4.03 22.21
C ASN A 57 0.91 4.75 22.68
N GLY A 58 0.96 6.06 22.45
CA GLY A 58 2.11 6.90 22.82
C GLY A 58 3.32 6.79 21.89
N MET A 59 3.24 6.01 20.81
CA MET A 59 4.31 5.89 19.82
C MET A 59 4.06 6.76 18.60
N THR A 60 5.15 7.24 18.01
CA THR A 60 5.16 8.05 16.79
C THR A 60 6.16 7.48 15.79
N GLN A 61 6.18 8.05 14.57
CA GLN A 61 7.17 7.64 13.58
C GLN A 61 8.62 7.97 14.00
N ALA A 62 8.82 8.93 14.91
CA ALA A 62 10.14 9.24 15.45
C ALA A 62 10.71 8.10 16.33
N ASP A 63 9.85 7.21 16.82
CA ASP A 63 10.27 6.06 17.65
C ASP A 63 10.75 4.86 16.82
N LEU A 64 10.52 4.88 15.49
CA LEU A 64 10.98 3.84 14.55
C LEU A 64 12.45 4.04 14.15
N ILE A 65 13.32 3.93 15.15
CA ILE A 65 14.76 4.14 15.00
C ILE A 65 15.44 2.83 14.56
N GLY A 66 16.36 2.94 13.60
CA GLY A 66 17.15 1.81 13.12
C GLY A 66 16.54 1.08 11.92
N THR A 67 16.89 -0.19 11.78
CA THR A 67 16.61 -1.00 10.60
C THR A 67 15.27 -1.71 10.70
N ARG A 68 14.39 -1.50 9.71
CA ARG A 68 13.11 -2.23 9.61
C ARG A 68 13.35 -3.74 9.49
N GLY A 69 12.53 -4.53 10.18
CA GLY A 69 12.66 -5.97 10.29
C GLY A 69 13.77 -6.40 11.27
N THR A 70 14.49 -5.47 11.89
CA THR A 70 15.49 -5.81 12.92
C THR A 70 15.22 -5.04 14.20
N ASP A 71 15.19 -3.71 14.16
CA ASP A 71 14.99 -2.84 15.33
C ASP A 71 13.52 -2.49 15.56
N TRP A 72 12.75 -2.46 14.48
CA TRP A 72 11.30 -2.30 14.48
C TRP A 72 10.71 -3.05 13.29
N ALA A 73 9.45 -3.46 13.39
CA ALA A 73 8.71 -4.05 12.28
C ALA A 73 7.26 -3.59 12.30
N ASP A 74 6.76 -3.18 11.13
CA ASP A 74 5.34 -3.01 10.89
C ASP A 74 4.59 -4.36 11.01
N PRO A 75 3.25 -4.36 11.13
CA PRO A 75 2.48 -5.57 11.37
C PRO A 75 2.69 -6.68 10.34
N VAL A 76 2.88 -6.33 9.07
CA VAL A 76 3.10 -7.30 7.99
C VAL A 76 4.49 -7.92 8.13
N THR A 77 5.51 -7.09 8.33
CA THR A 77 6.89 -7.55 8.52
C THR A 77 7.02 -8.44 9.76
N ASN A 78 6.45 -8.04 10.90
CA ASN A 78 6.52 -8.81 12.15
C ASN A 78 5.84 -10.18 12.00
N ALA A 79 4.61 -10.21 11.46
CA ALA A 79 3.89 -11.45 11.21
C ALA A 79 4.67 -12.39 10.28
N ALA A 80 5.21 -11.86 9.17
CA ALA A 80 5.96 -12.65 8.20
C ALA A 80 7.25 -13.23 8.79
N GLN A 81 8.00 -12.43 9.56
CA GLN A 81 9.24 -12.88 10.22
C GLN A 81 8.99 -13.99 11.25
N LYS A 82 7.81 -13.98 11.89
CA LYS A 82 7.40 -15.05 12.81
C LYS A 82 6.73 -16.24 12.11
N GLY A 83 6.66 -16.23 10.78
CA GLY A 83 6.19 -17.36 9.97
C GLY A 83 4.68 -17.46 9.82
N ALA A 84 3.95 -16.34 9.93
CA ALA A 84 2.53 -16.31 9.60
C ALA A 84 2.28 -16.75 8.15
N VAL A 85 1.10 -17.31 7.89
CA VAL A 85 0.67 -17.71 6.52
C VAL A 85 -0.39 -16.78 5.94
N GLY A 86 -0.85 -15.79 6.69
CA GLY A 86 -1.82 -14.80 6.26
C GLY A 86 -2.21 -13.84 7.38
N ILE A 87 -2.90 -12.77 7.01
CA ILE A 87 -3.45 -11.79 7.94
C ILE A 87 -4.94 -11.59 7.65
N ILE A 88 -5.77 -11.67 8.69
CA ILE A 88 -7.16 -11.22 8.66
C ILE A 88 -7.22 -9.88 9.40
N LEU A 89 -7.69 -8.85 8.72
CA LEU A 89 -7.85 -7.51 9.26
C LEU A 89 -9.34 -7.26 9.53
N VAL A 90 -9.75 -7.25 10.78
CA VAL A 90 -11.14 -6.98 11.17
C VAL A 90 -11.40 -5.47 11.19
N ALA A 91 -12.37 -5.03 10.38
CA ALA A 91 -12.69 -3.61 10.21
C ALA A 91 -13.47 -3.01 11.41
N SER A 92 -13.10 -1.81 11.82
CA SER A 92 -13.88 -1.01 12.79
C SER A 92 -15.24 -0.55 12.26
N PRO A 93 -16.16 -0.08 13.12
CA PRO A 93 -17.47 0.43 12.67
C PRO A 93 -17.33 1.59 11.69
N GLN A 94 -16.32 2.44 11.89
CA GLN A 94 -16.01 3.56 11.02
C GLN A 94 -15.65 3.08 9.62
N LEU A 95 -14.80 2.05 9.52
CA LEU A 95 -14.44 1.48 8.22
C LEU A 95 -15.59 0.75 7.55
N GLN A 96 -16.53 0.18 8.29
CA GLN A 96 -17.75 -0.38 7.69
C GLN A 96 -18.61 0.68 7.00
N GLY A 97 -18.71 1.88 7.58
CA GLY A 97 -19.37 3.00 6.92
C GLY A 97 -18.70 3.37 5.59
N ALA A 98 -17.40 3.12 5.45
CA ALA A 98 -16.61 3.34 4.25
C ALA A 98 -16.39 2.06 3.41
N TRP A 99 -17.12 0.96 3.67
CA TRP A 99 -16.81 -0.35 3.08
C TRP A 99 -16.77 -0.34 1.55
N SER A 100 -17.71 0.36 0.92
CA SER A 100 -17.75 0.49 -0.55
C SER A 100 -16.53 1.21 -1.12
N GLN A 101 -16.02 2.22 -0.40
CA GLN A 101 -14.82 2.96 -0.80
C GLN A 101 -13.57 2.10 -0.57
N LEU A 102 -13.50 1.39 0.55
CA LEU A 102 -12.40 0.51 0.92
C LEU A 102 -12.27 -0.68 -0.02
N SER A 103 -13.38 -1.37 -0.33
CA SER A 103 -13.36 -2.50 -1.27
C SER A 103 -12.94 -2.04 -2.67
N GLY A 104 -13.42 -0.87 -3.09
CA GLY A 104 -13.03 -0.24 -4.35
C GLY A 104 -11.58 0.25 -4.38
N PHE A 105 -10.97 0.55 -3.24
CA PHE A 105 -9.56 0.95 -3.11
C PHE A 105 -8.62 -0.26 -3.03
N LEU A 106 -8.92 -1.21 -2.12
CA LEU A 106 -8.13 -2.42 -1.89
C LEU A 106 -8.22 -3.41 -3.04
N GLY A 107 -9.31 -3.39 -3.81
CA GLY A 107 -9.47 -4.18 -5.02
C GLY A 107 -8.70 -3.64 -6.23
N ARG A 108 -8.08 -2.46 -6.15
CA ARG A 108 -7.29 -1.91 -7.26
C ARG A 108 -5.96 -2.66 -7.38
N GLY A 109 -5.62 -3.01 -8.61
CA GLY A 109 -4.25 -3.43 -8.92
C GLY A 109 -3.28 -2.28 -8.71
N GLY A 110 -2.06 -2.59 -8.29
CA GLY A 110 -0.94 -1.65 -8.33
C GLY A 110 0.02 -2.02 -9.45
N MET A 111 0.59 -1.03 -10.12
CA MET A 111 1.73 -1.21 -11.02
C MET A 111 3.00 -0.73 -10.33
N TYR A 112 4.13 -1.34 -10.66
CA TYR A 112 5.44 -0.90 -10.20
C TYR A 112 6.47 -1.14 -11.30
N PRO A 113 7.50 -0.27 -11.44
CA PRO A 113 8.60 -0.53 -12.34
C PRO A 113 9.36 -1.79 -11.92
N GLU A 114 9.38 -2.80 -12.79
CA GLU A 114 10.00 -4.11 -12.51
C GLU A 114 11.46 -3.97 -12.06
N LYS A 115 12.23 -3.11 -12.73
CA LYS A 115 13.66 -2.88 -12.42
C LYS A 115 13.91 -2.22 -11.05
N LEU A 116 12.93 -1.52 -10.49
CA LEU A 116 13.04 -0.94 -9.14
C LEU A 116 12.76 -1.97 -8.03
N ARG A 117 12.35 -3.18 -8.40
CA ARG A 117 12.10 -4.29 -7.46
C ARG A 117 13.40 -5.00 -7.06
N GLU A 118 14.41 -5.03 -7.94
CA GLU A 118 15.63 -5.84 -7.78
C GLU A 118 16.61 -5.34 -6.68
N GLY A 119 16.34 -4.22 -6.01
CA GLY A 119 17.15 -3.71 -4.90
C GLY A 119 16.52 -3.81 -3.50
N ASN A 120 15.28 -4.29 -3.38
CA ASN A 120 14.52 -4.32 -2.13
C ASN A 120 14.26 -5.75 -1.65
N SER A 121 15.33 -6.49 -1.34
CA SER A 121 15.31 -7.86 -0.80
C SER A 121 14.70 -7.98 0.62
N ALA A 122 14.24 -6.87 1.20
CA ALA A 122 13.66 -6.81 2.55
C ALA A 122 12.11 -6.88 2.56
N ASN A 123 11.46 -7.11 1.41
CA ASN A 123 10.01 -7.35 1.41
C ASN A 123 9.77 -8.86 1.56
N PRO A 124 9.24 -9.31 2.72
CA PRO A 124 8.91 -10.71 2.91
C PRO A 124 7.92 -11.20 1.84
N THR A 125 7.88 -12.53 1.64
CA THR A 125 6.85 -13.21 0.83
C THR A 125 5.49 -12.57 1.09
N PRO A 126 4.75 -12.14 0.06
CA PRO A 126 3.49 -11.43 0.27
C PRO A 126 2.54 -12.30 1.10
N LEU A 127 2.30 -11.90 2.35
CA LEU A 127 1.25 -12.53 3.14
C LEU A 127 -0.10 -12.16 2.50
N PRO A 128 -1.02 -13.12 2.28
CA PRO A 128 -2.38 -12.77 1.91
C PRO A 128 -3.00 -11.98 3.05
N ILE A 129 -3.45 -10.75 2.77
CA ILE A 129 -4.15 -9.87 3.71
C ILE A 129 -5.60 -9.78 3.27
N ILE A 130 -6.52 -10.20 4.13
CA ILE A 130 -7.97 -10.13 3.87
C ILE A 130 -8.61 -9.15 4.85
N LEU A 131 -9.29 -8.14 4.33
CA LEU A 131 -10.16 -7.28 5.13
C LEU A 131 -11.49 -8.01 5.39
N ALA A 132 -11.85 -8.15 6.67
CA ALA A 132 -13.04 -8.83 7.15
C ALA A 132 -14.02 -7.85 7.83
N SER A 133 -15.31 -8.10 7.71
CA SER A 133 -16.37 -7.36 8.40
C SER A 133 -16.36 -7.63 9.91
N GLN A 134 -17.13 -6.86 10.70
CA GLN A 134 -17.29 -7.20 12.13
C GLN A 134 -18.01 -8.51 12.33
N SER A 135 -18.99 -8.88 11.50
CA SER A 135 -19.68 -10.16 11.67
C SER A 135 -18.71 -11.35 11.59
N VAL A 136 -17.71 -11.27 10.71
CA VAL A 136 -16.60 -12.24 10.68
C VAL A 136 -15.74 -12.13 11.93
N GLY A 137 -15.38 -10.91 12.35
CA GLY A 137 -14.63 -10.69 13.60
C GLY A 137 -15.34 -11.26 14.84
N ASP A 138 -16.62 -10.99 15.02
CA ASP A 138 -17.43 -11.48 16.13
C ASP A 138 -17.50 -13.01 16.12
N THR A 139 -17.56 -13.63 14.93
CA THR A 139 -17.47 -15.09 14.78
C THR A 139 -16.09 -15.62 15.19
N ILE A 140 -15.01 -14.93 14.80
CA ILE A 140 -13.63 -15.29 15.18
C ILE A 140 -13.47 -15.24 16.71
N PHE A 141 -13.96 -14.18 17.37
CA PHE A 141 -13.79 -13.98 18.81
C PHE A 141 -14.85 -14.66 19.70
N ALA A 142 -15.92 -15.22 19.13
CA ALA A 142 -16.98 -15.87 19.91
C ALA A 142 -16.44 -17.05 20.74
N GLY A 143 -16.54 -16.96 22.07
CA GLY A 143 -16.06 -18.01 22.98
C GLY A 143 -14.55 -17.99 23.25
N GLU A 144 -13.81 -16.99 22.77
CA GLU A 144 -12.41 -16.78 23.14
C GLU A 144 -12.31 -15.99 24.46
N SER A 145 -11.18 -16.13 25.16
CA SER A 145 -10.91 -15.40 26.41
C SER A 145 -10.63 -13.90 26.20
N GLY A 146 -10.31 -13.50 24.97
CA GLY A 146 -10.05 -12.12 24.57
C GLY A 146 -10.88 -11.72 23.35
N ASN A 147 -10.78 -10.46 22.93
CA ASN A 147 -11.50 -9.94 21.77
C ASN A 147 -10.69 -8.86 21.04
N LYS A 148 -11.32 -8.23 20.04
CA LYS A 148 -10.72 -7.16 19.22
C LYS A 148 -10.12 -5.97 19.98
N THR A 149 -10.49 -5.73 21.24
CA THR A 149 -9.95 -4.64 22.08
C THR A 149 -8.89 -5.11 23.07
N SER A 150 -8.49 -6.39 23.04
CA SER A 150 -7.43 -6.91 23.90
C SER A 150 -6.11 -6.19 23.63
N THR A 151 -5.41 -5.83 24.71
CA THR A 151 -4.11 -5.15 24.64
C THR A 151 -2.95 -6.12 24.42
N SER A 152 -3.17 -7.41 24.67
CA SER A 152 -2.18 -8.49 24.50
C SER A 152 -2.63 -9.46 23.43
N ALA A 153 -1.65 -10.08 22.74
CA ALA A 153 -1.92 -11.19 21.86
C ALA A 153 -2.40 -12.44 22.62
N PHE A 154 -3.20 -13.25 21.94
CA PHE A 154 -3.67 -14.54 22.47
C PHE A 154 -3.96 -15.53 21.32
N GLU A 155 -3.91 -16.81 21.66
CA GLU A 155 -4.30 -17.90 20.76
C GLU A 155 -5.80 -17.91 20.55
N ILE A 156 -6.26 -18.04 19.31
CA ILE A 156 -7.68 -18.19 18.98
C ILE A 156 -7.96 -19.68 18.77
N ASN A 157 -8.89 -20.25 19.53
CA ASN A 157 -9.27 -21.66 19.44
C ASN A 157 -10.20 -21.98 18.25
N LYS A 158 -9.85 -21.44 17.07
CA LYS A 158 -10.51 -21.68 15.79
C LYS A 158 -9.47 -21.70 14.69
N LYS A 159 -9.87 -22.30 13.56
CA LYS A 159 -9.07 -22.29 12.34
C LYS A 159 -9.74 -21.44 11.27
N ALA A 160 -8.93 -20.93 10.35
CA ALA A 160 -9.40 -20.27 9.15
C ALA A 160 -8.73 -20.88 7.92
N THR A 161 -9.51 -21.04 6.85
CA THR A 161 -8.96 -21.22 5.51
C THR A 161 -8.96 -19.87 4.81
N VAL A 162 -7.77 -19.32 4.59
CA VAL A 162 -7.58 -18.03 3.90
C VAL A 162 -7.11 -18.35 2.48
N GLY A 163 -7.86 -17.88 1.49
CA GLY A 163 -7.54 -18.00 0.08
C GLY A 163 -7.48 -16.63 -0.58
N ALA A 164 -6.33 -16.25 -1.13
CA ALA A 164 -6.22 -15.07 -1.99
C ALA A 164 -5.59 -15.48 -3.32
N MET A 165 -6.27 -15.18 -4.41
CA MET A 165 -5.71 -15.33 -5.76
C MET A 165 -5.36 -13.95 -6.27
N THR A 166 -4.07 -13.70 -6.46
CA THR A 166 -3.60 -12.49 -7.14
C THR A 166 -3.29 -12.83 -8.59
N ARG A 167 -3.65 -11.92 -9.50
CA ARG A 167 -3.18 -11.97 -10.88
C ARG A 167 -2.07 -10.93 -11.01
N SER A 168 -0.86 -11.39 -11.30
CA SER A 168 0.23 -10.51 -11.71
C SER A 168 0.44 -10.64 -13.21
N GLU A 169 0.61 -9.51 -13.86
CA GLU A 169 0.98 -9.43 -15.27
C GLU A 169 1.93 -8.26 -15.49
N THR A 170 2.88 -8.45 -16.39
CA THR A 170 3.74 -7.37 -16.87
C THR A 170 2.97 -6.58 -17.92
N LYS A 171 2.89 -5.26 -17.73
CA LYS A 171 2.35 -4.32 -18.70
C LYS A 171 3.47 -3.44 -19.21
N TRP A 172 3.43 -3.16 -20.51
CA TRP A 172 4.28 -2.15 -21.11
C TRP A 172 3.63 -0.79 -20.92
N THR A 173 4.41 0.15 -20.38
CA THR A 173 4.08 1.56 -20.25
C THR A 173 5.27 2.38 -20.75
N GLN A 174 5.05 3.65 -21.06
CA GLN A 174 6.09 4.53 -21.60
C GLN A 174 5.95 5.92 -20.99
N ASN A 175 7.01 6.44 -20.39
CA ASN A 175 7.06 7.88 -20.13
C ASN A 175 7.43 8.61 -21.42
N VAL A 176 6.85 9.78 -21.65
CA VAL A 176 7.32 10.70 -22.69
C VAL A 176 8.22 11.73 -22.03
N VAL A 177 9.47 11.80 -22.48
CA VAL A 177 10.49 12.66 -21.89
C VAL A 177 11.05 13.59 -22.96
N ALA A 178 11.07 14.88 -22.66
CA ALA A 178 11.69 15.88 -23.53
C ALA A 178 12.65 16.76 -22.71
N ILE A 179 13.82 17.03 -23.26
CA ILE A 179 14.79 17.96 -22.68
C ILE A 179 14.86 19.19 -23.56
N TRP A 180 14.68 20.35 -22.94
CA TRP A 180 15.01 21.61 -23.54
C TRP A 180 16.28 22.19 -22.90
N GLU A 181 17.39 22.11 -23.63
CA GLU A 181 18.71 22.53 -23.16
C GLU A 181 18.75 24.02 -22.78
N GLY A 182 19.31 24.33 -21.61
CA GLY A 182 19.50 25.69 -21.11
C GLY A 182 20.50 26.51 -21.94
N SER A 183 20.41 27.84 -21.86
CA SER A 183 21.27 28.77 -22.61
C SER A 183 22.67 28.97 -22.00
N ASP A 184 22.85 28.66 -20.71
CA ASP A 184 24.10 28.92 -20.00
C ASP A 184 25.01 27.67 -20.03
N PRO A 185 26.25 27.75 -20.55
CA PRO A 185 27.15 26.61 -20.66
C PRO A 185 27.49 25.92 -19.32
N LYS A 186 27.41 26.65 -18.20
CA LYS A 186 27.67 26.12 -16.87
C LYS A 186 26.40 25.56 -16.23
N LEU A 187 25.26 26.25 -16.40
CA LEU A 187 24.01 25.87 -15.72
C LEU A 187 23.14 24.88 -16.51
N LYS A 188 23.39 24.64 -17.79
CA LYS A 188 22.57 23.73 -18.60
C LYS A 188 22.55 22.27 -18.11
N ASN A 189 23.51 21.87 -17.28
CA ASN A 189 23.52 20.54 -16.66
C ASN A 189 22.68 20.46 -15.38
N GLU A 190 22.17 21.59 -14.87
CA GLU A 190 21.15 21.65 -13.83
C GLU A 190 19.78 21.73 -14.50
N MET A 191 18.84 20.90 -14.07
CA MET A 191 17.53 20.78 -14.69
C MET A 191 16.42 21.21 -13.75
N VAL A 192 15.42 21.92 -14.29
CA VAL A 192 14.11 22.08 -13.66
C VAL A 192 13.18 21.09 -14.31
N ALA A 193 12.69 20.10 -13.55
CA ALA A 193 11.74 19.12 -14.04
C ALA A 193 10.30 19.61 -13.86
N ILE A 194 9.50 19.48 -14.90
CA ILE A 194 8.06 19.78 -14.92
C ILE A 194 7.38 18.53 -15.45
N GLY A 195 6.46 17.96 -14.68
CA GLY A 195 5.80 16.73 -15.10
C GLY A 195 4.38 16.58 -14.58
N ALA A 196 3.66 15.70 -15.26
CA ALA A 196 2.31 15.25 -14.94
C ALA A 196 2.18 13.78 -15.36
N HIS A 197 1.31 13.00 -14.71
CA HIS A 197 0.93 11.70 -15.26
C HIS A 197 -0.18 11.85 -16.29
N TYR A 198 -0.25 10.90 -17.21
CA TYR A 198 -1.23 10.91 -18.31
C TYR A 198 -2.07 9.62 -18.38
N ASP A 199 -1.75 8.62 -17.56
CA ASP A 199 -2.53 7.41 -17.38
C ASP A 199 -3.61 7.61 -16.32
N HIS A 200 -4.82 7.10 -16.57
CA HIS A 200 -5.93 7.16 -15.63
C HIS A 200 -6.51 5.76 -15.38
N VAL A 201 -7.35 5.64 -14.35
CA VAL A 201 -8.05 4.40 -13.93
C VAL A 201 -8.86 3.74 -15.05
N GLY A 202 -9.31 4.51 -16.05
CA GLY A 202 -10.02 4.02 -17.23
C GLY A 202 -11.50 3.71 -17.00
N MET A 203 -11.84 2.68 -16.22
CA MET A 203 -13.23 2.28 -15.98
C MET A 203 -13.53 2.04 -14.50
N ASN A 204 -14.70 2.48 -14.06
CA ASN A 204 -15.28 2.10 -12.77
C ASN A 204 -16.61 1.37 -12.98
N PRO A 205 -16.64 0.03 -12.90
CA PRO A 205 -17.87 -0.74 -13.05
C PRO A 205 -18.92 -0.40 -11.99
N ASN A 206 -18.48 0.12 -10.83
CA ASN A 206 -19.34 0.52 -9.72
C ASN A 206 -19.73 2.01 -9.77
N ALA A 207 -19.47 2.72 -10.87
CA ALA A 207 -19.92 4.11 -11.01
C ALA A 207 -21.44 4.19 -10.86
N ARG A 208 -21.94 5.26 -10.21
CA ARG A 208 -23.37 5.45 -9.96
C ARG A 208 -24.15 5.82 -11.23
N THR A 209 -23.44 6.34 -12.22
CA THR A 209 -23.96 6.76 -13.53
C THR A 209 -23.96 5.60 -14.53
N GLU A 210 -24.69 5.74 -15.64
CA GLU A 210 -24.60 4.81 -16.77
C GLU A 210 -23.21 4.82 -17.41
N ASP A 211 -22.61 6.01 -17.51
CA ASP A 211 -21.21 6.14 -17.93
C ASP A 211 -20.29 5.54 -16.86
N LYS A 212 -19.58 4.48 -17.24
CA LYS A 212 -18.59 3.77 -16.42
C LYS A 212 -17.17 4.20 -16.74
N ILE A 213 -16.97 5.05 -17.75
CA ILE A 213 -15.65 5.52 -18.15
C ILE A 213 -15.25 6.64 -17.21
N TRP A 214 -14.08 6.50 -16.61
CA TRP A 214 -13.45 7.62 -15.94
C TRP A 214 -12.40 8.22 -16.85
N ASN A 215 -12.76 9.33 -17.49
CA ASN A 215 -11.99 9.96 -18.55
C ASN A 215 -10.71 10.68 -18.07
N GLY A 216 -10.52 10.88 -16.77
CA GLY A 216 -9.28 11.46 -16.24
C GLY A 216 -9.08 12.95 -16.55
N ALA A 217 -10.15 13.71 -16.79
CA ALA A 217 -10.02 15.10 -17.22
C ALA A 217 -9.32 16.01 -16.19
N ASP A 218 -9.60 15.80 -14.90
CA ASP A 218 -9.07 16.63 -13.81
C ASP A 218 -7.77 16.05 -13.22
N ASP A 219 -7.74 14.75 -12.91
CA ASP A 219 -6.60 14.09 -12.27
C ASP A 219 -5.35 14.05 -13.17
N ASP A 220 -5.51 13.78 -14.47
CA ASP A 220 -4.38 13.55 -15.40
C ASP A 220 -4.38 14.54 -16.57
N GLY A 221 -5.54 14.72 -17.22
CA GLY A 221 -5.69 15.50 -18.44
C GLY A 221 -5.33 16.98 -18.23
N SER A 222 -5.81 17.56 -17.14
CA SER A 222 -5.54 18.96 -16.78
C SER A 222 -4.03 19.22 -16.63
N GLY A 223 -3.33 18.34 -15.91
CA GLY A 223 -1.88 18.40 -15.70
C GLY A 223 -1.12 18.18 -17.01
N THR A 224 -1.50 17.15 -17.78
CA THR A 224 -0.90 16.84 -19.09
C THR A 224 -0.96 18.02 -20.05
N VAL A 225 -2.12 18.69 -20.15
CA VAL A 225 -2.30 19.87 -20.99
C VAL A 225 -1.57 21.09 -20.41
N ALA A 226 -1.49 21.23 -19.08
CA ALA A 226 -0.72 22.30 -18.45
C ALA A 226 0.79 22.18 -18.78
N VAL A 227 1.36 20.98 -18.69
CA VAL A 227 2.76 20.73 -19.06
C VAL A 227 3.00 21.07 -20.54
N LEU A 228 2.10 20.66 -21.43
CA LEU A 228 2.19 20.98 -22.86
C LEU A 228 2.09 22.49 -23.12
N SER A 229 1.18 23.18 -22.43
CA SER A 229 1.00 24.64 -22.54
C SER A 229 2.22 25.40 -22.02
N ILE A 230 2.86 24.94 -20.95
CA ILE A 230 4.11 25.51 -20.44
C ILE A 230 5.24 25.29 -21.47
N ALA A 231 5.34 24.09 -22.04
CA ALA A 231 6.33 23.81 -23.08
C ALA A 231 6.15 24.71 -24.31
N GLU A 232 4.90 24.90 -24.76
CA GLU A 232 4.57 25.80 -25.87
C GLU A 232 4.89 27.27 -25.54
N ALA A 233 4.51 27.74 -24.34
CA ALA A 233 4.74 29.11 -23.91
C ALA A 233 6.24 29.42 -23.81
N LEU A 234 7.01 28.49 -23.25
CA LEU A 234 8.47 28.62 -23.26
C LEU A 234 8.96 28.62 -24.72
N ALA A 235 8.51 27.71 -25.60
CA ALA A 235 9.00 27.59 -26.99
C ALA A 235 8.80 28.86 -27.81
N LYS A 236 7.72 29.60 -27.53
CA LYS A 236 7.40 30.90 -28.14
C LYS A 236 8.09 32.09 -27.43
N SER A 237 8.67 31.88 -26.25
CA SER A 237 9.36 32.92 -25.49
C SER A 237 10.63 33.37 -26.20
N LYS A 238 10.89 34.69 -26.14
CA LYS A 238 12.17 35.27 -26.56
C LYS A 238 13.30 34.99 -25.57
N ILE A 239 12.96 34.59 -24.35
CA ILE A 239 13.92 34.34 -23.27
C ILE A 239 14.13 32.84 -23.15
N ARG A 240 15.35 32.39 -23.43
CA ARG A 240 15.78 31.02 -23.19
C ARG A 240 16.27 30.86 -21.74
N PRO A 241 15.68 29.98 -20.92
CA PRO A 241 16.16 29.73 -19.55
C PRO A 241 17.63 29.34 -19.53
N LYS A 242 18.36 29.76 -18.48
CA LYS A 242 19.78 29.39 -18.31
C LYS A 242 19.97 27.91 -18.02
N ARG A 243 19.07 27.34 -17.21
CA ARG A 243 19.01 25.90 -16.87
C ARG A 243 18.19 25.14 -17.90
N SER A 244 18.46 23.86 -18.04
CA SER A 244 17.64 23.00 -18.89
C SER A 244 16.29 22.75 -18.25
N VAL A 245 15.27 22.57 -19.08
CA VAL A 245 13.92 22.18 -18.62
C VAL A 245 13.68 20.75 -19.06
N LEU A 246 13.34 19.89 -18.12
CA LEU A 246 12.97 18.49 -18.38
C LEU A 246 11.45 18.38 -18.28
N PHE A 247 10.79 18.06 -19.39
CA PHE A 247 9.37 17.76 -19.41
C PHE A 247 9.17 16.25 -19.33
N VAL A 248 8.29 15.82 -18.42
CA VAL A 248 7.99 14.40 -18.23
C VAL A 248 6.49 14.17 -18.17
N TRP A 249 5.97 13.40 -19.12
CA TRP A 249 4.65 12.80 -19.01
C TRP A 249 4.83 11.37 -18.50
N HIS A 250 4.35 11.12 -17.29
CA HIS A 250 4.48 9.85 -16.59
C HIS A 250 3.33 8.90 -16.94
N ALA A 251 3.59 7.60 -17.02
CA ALA A 251 2.54 6.59 -17.08
C ALA A 251 2.90 5.31 -16.31
N GLY A 252 1.94 4.75 -15.56
CA GLY A 252 2.08 3.43 -14.92
C GLY A 252 1.10 3.17 -13.79
#